data_AF-A0A6P7QPA9-F1
#
_entry.id   AF-A0A6P7QPA9-F1
#
_cell.length_a   1.000
_cell.length_b   1.000
_cell.length_c   1.000
_cell.angle_alpha   90.00
_cell.angle_beta   90.00
_cell.angle_gamma   90.00
#
_symmetry.space_group_name_H-M   'P 1'
#
loop_
_entity.id
_entity.type
_entity.pdbx_description
1 polymer ?
#
loop_
_entity_poly.entity_id
_entity_poly.type
_entity_poly.pdbx_seq_one_letter_code
_entity_poly.pdbx_strand_id
1 'polypeptide(L)'
;MKYLQLRFNKPVRYAATIIYIVQTILYTGVVVYAPALALNQVTGFNLWASVFATGIVCTFYCSLGGLKAVVWTDAFQMVVMIVGFLTVLIQGSNHVGGFNNVLEKARNGSRLHIVDFDVDPLRRHTFWTITIGGTFTWLGVYGVNQSTIQRCISCKTEKHAKLALYFNLLGLWIIVSCAVFSGLIMYSHFKDCDPWTSRVISAPDQLMPYFVMEIFATMPGLPGLFVACAFSGTLSTVAASINALATVTFEDFVKSCFPHLSDTLSTWISKGLCILFGILCTSMAVVASLMGSVVQAALSIHGMCGGPMLGLFTLGLVFPFVNWKGALGGLLTGITLSFWVAIGSFIYPAPESKTLPLPLSTDHCVELNITTTVAPQISSRPVLADTWYSLSYLYFSAVGCLGCIAAGIIISFLTGKQRGKDIDPLLIRPVCNLFCFWSKKYKTLCWCGVQHDRETEQDYPDSGSAWKQGVESGLQNGLKQDTLAQIPGYNPKEKSYSNRVPVKTTYF
;
A
#
# COMPACT_ATOMS: atom_id res chain seq x y z
N MET A 1 12.63 4.77 -4.93
CA MET A 1 13.00 4.83 -6.37
C MET A 1 14.50 5.05 -6.66
N LYS A 2 15.25 5.82 -5.85
CA LYS A 2 16.71 6.08 -6.07
C LYS A 2 17.55 4.82 -6.29
N TYR A 3 17.25 3.73 -5.57
CA TYR A 3 17.86 2.42 -5.78
C TYR A 3 17.84 1.94 -7.24
N LEU A 4 16.70 2.08 -7.93
CA LEU A 4 16.54 1.62 -9.32
C LEU A 4 17.41 2.41 -10.31
N GLN A 5 17.66 3.69 -10.02
CA GLN A 5 18.59 4.48 -10.83
C GLN A 5 20.03 4.02 -10.65
N LEU A 6 20.45 3.74 -9.41
CA LEU A 6 21.78 3.24 -9.11
C LEU A 6 22.01 1.84 -9.71
N ARG A 7 20.98 0.99 -9.69
CA ARG A 7 21.08 -0.39 -10.18
C ARG A 7 20.97 -0.52 -11.70
N PHE A 8 20.07 0.24 -12.33
CA PHE A 8 19.78 0.09 -13.76
C PHE A 8 20.11 1.33 -14.56
N ASN A 9 19.30 2.40 -14.46
CA ASN A 9 19.49 3.71 -15.09
C ASN A 9 18.29 4.64 -14.79
N LYS A 10 18.38 5.91 -15.20
CA LYS A 10 17.29 6.92 -15.06
C LYS A 10 15.94 6.50 -15.70
N PRO A 11 15.86 5.88 -16.90
CA PRO A 11 14.58 5.51 -17.50
C PRO A 11 13.77 4.53 -16.64
N VAL A 12 14.45 3.58 -15.99
CA VAL A 12 13.80 2.60 -15.09
C VAL A 12 13.25 3.30 -13.84
N ARG A 13 13.99 4.28 -13.29
CA ARG A 13 13.50 5.12 -12.19
C ARG A 13 12.23 5.87 -12.59
N TYR A 14 12.23 6.57 -13.72
CA TYR A 14 11.05 7.33 -14.16
C TYR A 14 9.83 6.44 -14.42
N ALA A 15 10.01 5.29 -15.09
CA ALA A 15 8.92 4.36 -15.33
C ALA A 15 8.31 3.86 -14.00
N ALA A 16 9.15 3.37 -13.08
CA ALA A 16 8.73 2.92 -11.76
C ALA A 16 8.01 4.01 -10.95
N THR A 17 8.48 5.25 -11.06
CA THR A 17 7.88 6.41 -10.41
C THR A 17 6.50 6.76 -10.98
N ILE A 18 6.32 6.75 -12.30
CA ILE A 18 5.02 6.99 -12.94
C ILE A 18 4.00 5.95 -12.48
N ILE A 19 4.40 4.68 -12.43
CA ILE A 19 3.53 3.58 -12.00
C ILE A 19 3.12 3.74 -10.54
N TYR A 20 4.08 4.08 -9.68
CA TYR A 20 3.80 4.39 -8.29
C TYR A 20 2.82 5.55 -8.13
N ILE A 21 2.97 6.61 -8.94
CA ILE A 21 2.05 7.77 -8.93
C ILE A 21 0.64 7.32 -9.30
N VAL A 22 0.49 6.59 -10.41
CA VAL A 22 -0.81 6.08 -10.88
C VAL A 22 -1.46 5.15 -9.85
N GLN A 23 -0.70 4.20 -9.30
CA GLN A 23 -1.16 3.30 -8.25
C GLN A 23 -1.71 4.06 -7.04
N THR A 24 -0.92 5.02 -6.55
CA THR A 24 -1.24 5.74 -5.32
C THR A 24 -2.45 6.64 -5.51
N ILE A 25 -2.59 7.29 -6.67
CA ILE A 25 -3.77 8.09 -7.02
C ILE A 25 -5.04 7.22 -7.05
N LEU A 26 -5.00 6.08 -7.74
CA LEU A 26 -6.13 5.14 -7.81
C LEU A 26 -6.52 4.62 -6.43
N TYR A 27 -5.54 4.15 -5.65
CA TYR A 27 -5.75 3.62 -4.31
C TYR A 27 -6.34 4.67 -3.37
N THR A 28 -5.79 5.89 -3.39
CA THR A 28 -6.26 6.98 -2.53
C THR A 28 -7.71 7.36 -2.84
N GLY A 29 -8.12 7.31 -4.11
CA GLY A 29 -9.53 7.52 -4.49
C GLY A 29 -10.48 6.50 -3.86
N VAL A 30 -10.11 5.23 -3.83
CA VAL A 30 -10.88 4.17 -3.15
C VAL A 30 -10.95 4.41 -1.65
N VAL A 31 -9.84 4.82 -1.04
CA VAL A 31 -9.78 5.12 0.39
C VAL A 31 -10.66 6.31 0.77
N VAL A 32 -10.71 7.37 -0.05
CA VAL A 32 -11.58 8.55 0.19
C VAL A 32 -13.08 8.22 0.06
N TYR A 33 -13.42 7.27 -0.80
CA TYR A 33 -14.82 6.87 -1.04
C TYR A 33 -15.46 6.18 0.17
N ALA A 34 -14.72 5.30 0.85
CA ALA A 34 -15.23 4.47 1.95
C ALA A 34 -15.86 5.27 3.13
N PRO A 35 -15.18 6.26 3.74
CA PRO A 35 -15.77 7.04 4.84
C PRO A 35 -16.85 8.01 4.34
N ALA A 36 -16.80 8.45 3.09
CA ALA A 36 -17.84 9.29 2.51
C ALA A 36 -19.16 8.52 2.37
N LEU A 37 -19.08 7.22 2.04
CA LEU A 37 -20.20 6.29 2.07
C LEU A 37 -20.76 6.14 3.47
N ALA A 38 -19.91 5.93 4.48
CA ALA A 38 -20.33 5.86 5.87
C ALA A 38 -21.01 7.16 6.35
N LEU A 39 -20.46 8.33 5.99
CA LEU A 39 -21.06 9.63 6.32
C LEU A 39 -22.43 9.80 5.68
N ASN A 40 -22.56 9.44 4.39
CA ASN A 40 -23.84 9.50 3.68
C ASN A 40 -24.91 8.65 4.37
N GLN A 41 -24.58 7.45 4.85
CA GLN A 41 -25.53 6.58 5.54
C GLN A 41 -25.91 7.11 6.93
N VAL A 42 -24.95 7.62 7.69
CA VAL A 42 -25.19 8.10 9.06
C VAL A 42 -25.93 9.44 9.09
N THR A 43 -25.66 10.34 8.15
CA THR A 43 -26.21 11.71 8.14
C THR A 43 -27.30 11.94 7.11
N GLY A 44 -27.47 11.05 6.14
CA GLY A 44 -28.32 11.27 4.97
C GLY A 44 -27.78 12.30 3.97
N PHE A 45 -26.57 12.83 4.19
CA PHE A 45 -25.98 13.86 3.34
C PHE A 45 -25.62 13.33 1.95
N ASN A 46 -25.62 14.19 0.93
CA ASN A 46 -25.29 13.77 -0.43
C ASN A 46 -23.88 13.13 -0.51
N LEU A 47 -23.79 11.93 -1.11
CA LEU A 47 -22.53 11.17 -1.21
C LEU A 47 -21.40 11.97 -1.86
N TRP A 48 -21.67 12.68 -2.95
CA TRP A 48 -20.65 13.47 -3.65
C TRP A 48 -20.19 14.66 -2.83
N ALA A 49 -21.11 15.32 -2.13
CA ALA A 49 -20.76 16.38 -1.21
C ALA A 49 -19.87 15.87 -0.05
N SER A 50 -20.15 14.67 0.48
CA SER A 50 -19.30 13.99 1.47
C SER A 50 -17.90 13.69 0.91
N VAL A 51 -17.81 13.20 -0.33
CA VAL A 51 -16.52 12.92 -1.00
C VAL A 51 -15.69 14.20 -1.15
N PHE A 52 -16.28 15.28 -1.69
CA PHE A 52 -15.57 16.54 -1.88
C PHE A 52 -15.17 17.18 -0.54
N ALA A 53 -16.05 17.16 0.47
CA ALA A 53 -15.72 17.65 1.81
C ALA A 53 -14.53 16.89 2.41
N THR A 54 -14.55 15.55 2.32
CA THR A 54 -13.45 14.69 2.79
C THR A 54 -12.15 15.01 2.07
N GLY A 55 -12.20 15.15 0.74
CA GLY A 55 -11.04 15.48 -0.09
C GLY A 55 -10.44 16.84 0.25
N ILE A 56 -11.27 17.87 0.44
CA ILE A 56 -10.84 19.22 0.83
C ILE A 56 -10.15 19.19 2.20
N VAL A 57 -10.77 18.56 3.20
CA VAL A 57 -10.22 18.46 4.56
C VAL A 57 -8.88 17.71 4.55
N CYS A 58 -8.81 16.57 3.86
CA CYS A 58 -7.58 15.80 3.73
C CYS A 58 -6.48 16.62 3.04
N THR A 59 -6.78 17.26 1.92
CA THR A 59 -5.80 18.04 1.13
C THR A 59 -5.27 19.23 1.92
N PHE A 60 -6.16 19.98 2.58
CA PHE A 60 -5.79 21.13 3.40
C PHE A 60 -4.87 20.69 4.55
N TYR A 61 -5.26 19.64 5.27
CA TYR A 61 -4.47 19.07 6.36
C TYR A 61 -3.05 18.66 5.90
N CYS A 62 -2.94 18.01 4.74
CA CYS A 62 -1.65 17.58 4.18
C CYS A 62 -0.76 18.76 3.77
N SER A 63 -1.36 19.83 3.24
CA SER A 63 -0.62 21.00 2.78
C SER A 63 0.04 21.77 3.93
N LEU A 64 -0.50 21.66 5.15
CA LEU A 64 -0.02 22.33 6.35
C LEU A 64 0.98 21.49 7.16
N GLY A 65 0.78 20.17 7.23
CA GLY A 65 1.39 19.35 8.27
C GLY A 65 2.85 18.94 8.07
N GLY A 66 3.31 18.74 6.83
CA GLY A 66 4.59 18.06 6.59
C GLY A 66 4.66 16.65 7.23
N LEU A 67 5.74 15.91 6.99
CA LEU A 67 5.83 14.52 7.48
C LEU A 67 5.70 14.39 9.01
N LYS A 68 6.24 15.37 9.77
CA LYS A 68 6.19 15.33 11.24
C LYS A 68 4.79 15.48 11.81
N ALA A 69 3.98 16.44 11.32
CA ALA A 69 2.63 16.60 11.87
C ALA A 69 1.74 15.42 11.46
N VAL A 70 1.91 14.91 10.23
CA VAL A 70 1.20 13.70 9.76
C VAL A 70 1.44 12.52 10.70
N VAL A 71 2.70 12.26 11.08
CA VAL A 71 3.02 11.16 12.01
C VAL A 71 2.40 11.36 13.40
N TRP A 72 2.34 12.59 13.90
CA TRP A 72 1.70 12.88 15.20
C TRP A 72 0.20 12.70 15.17
N THR A 73 -0.47 13.11 14.09
CA THR A 73 -1.91 12.88 13.96
C THR A 73 -2.24 11.42 13.74
N ASP A 74 -1.41 10.68 13.00
CA ASP A 74 -1.57 9.23 12.80
C ASP A 74 -1.57 8.51 14.16
N ALA A 75 -0.71 8.93 15.09
CA ALA A 75 -0.65 8.36 16.43
C ALA A 75 -1.94 8.60 17.23
N PHE A 76 -2.53 9.80 17.16
CA PHE A 76 -3.81 10.10 17.81
C PHE A 76 -4.97 9.34 17.14
N GLN A 77 -4.97 9.28 15.81
CA GLN A 77 -5.99 8.58 15.01
C GLN A 77 -6.04 7.09 15.32
N MET A 78 -4.90 6.45 15.62
CA MET A 78 -4.87 5.06 16.06
C MET A 78 -5.75 4.82 17.31
N VAL A 79 -5.71 5.73 18.28
CA VAL A 79 -6.52 5.63 19.51
C VAL A 79 -8.01 5.75 19.18
N VAL A 80 -8.37 6.73 18.34
CA VAL A 80 -9.77 6.92 17.89
C VAL A 80 -10.29 5.68 17.16
N MET A 81 -9.46 5.06 16.32
CA MET A 81 -9.83 3.83 15.61
C MET A 81 -10.11 2.67 16.56
N ILE A 82 -9.23 2.43 17.54
CA ILE A 82 -9.42 1.35 18.52
C ILE A 82 -10.69 1.59 19.34
N VAL A 83 -10.88 2.81 19.85
CA VAL A 83 -12.07 3.15 20.64
C VAL A 83 -13.34 2.98 19.81
N GLY A 84 -13.36 3.45 18.56
CA GLY A 84 -14.52 3.29 17.67
C GLY A 84 -14.86 1.84 17.34
N PHE A 85 -13.86 0.97 17.18
CA PHE A 85 -14.13 -0.46 17.03
C PHE A 85 -14.67 -1.09 18.32
N LEU A 86 -14.09 -0.75 19.47
CA LEU A 86 -14.52 -1.29 20.77
C LEU A 86 -15.97 -0.92 21.08
N THR A 87 -16.41 0.30 20.78
CA THR A 87 -17.82 0.69 21.03
C THR A 87 -18.80 -0.14 20.19
N VAL A 88 -18.49 -0.38 18.91
CA VAL A 88 -19.32 -1.22 18.04
C VAL A 88 -19.33 -2.67 18.52
N LEU A 89 -18.18 -3.22 18.91
CA LEU A 89 -18.07 -4.59 19.41
C LEU A 89 -18.91 -4.80 20.69
N ILE A 90 -18.81 -3.87 21.64
CA ILE A 90 -19.52 -3.96 22.93
C ILE A 90 -21.02 -3.83 22.71
N GLN A 91 -21.49 -2.76 22.04
CA GLN A 91 -22.93 -2.57 21.88
C GLN A 91 -23.56 -3.57 20.91
N GLY A 92 -22.89 -3.91 19.82
CA GLY A 92 -23.37 -4.92 18.90
C GLY A 92 -23.50 -6.29 19.58
N SER A 93 -22.53 -6.68 20.42
CA SER A 93 -22.64 -7.92 21.20
C SER A 93 -23.81 -7.90 22.18
N ASN A 94 -24.04 -6.77 22.86
CA ASN A 94 -25.17 -6.64 23.78
C ASN A 94 -26.52 -6.78 23.07
N HIS A 95 -26.66 -6.20 21.87
CA HIS A 95 -27.90 -6.25 21.09
C HIS A 95 -28.26 -7.67 20.63
N VAL A 96 -27.25 -8.51 20.35
CA VAL A 96 -27.45 -9.92 19.96
C VAL A 96 -27.67 -10.84 21.18
N GLY A 97 -27.63 -10.30 22.41
CA GLY A 97 -27.80 -11.06 23.66
C GLY A 97 -26.50 -11.64 24.22
N GLY A 98 -25.35 -11.08 23.82
CA GLY A 98 -24.02 -11.43 24.31
C GLY A 98 -23.11 -12.07 23.25
N PHE A 99 -21.80 -12.04 23.52
CA PHE A 99 -20.78 -12.54 22.59
C PHE A 99 -20.89 -14.06 22.31
N ASN A 100 -21.34 -14.84 23.29
CA ASN A 100 -21.54 -16.29 23.10
C ASN A 100 -22.63 -16.59 22.06
N ASN A 101 -23.73 -15.84 22.08
CA ASN A 101 -24.81 -15.98 21.10
C ASN A 101 -24.34 -15.61 19.70
N VAL A 102 -23.48 -14.59 19.58
CA VAL A 102 -22.85 -14.22 18.29
C VAL A 102 -22.05 -15.39 17.74
N LEU A 103 -21.22 -16.02 18.56
CA LEU A 103 -20.41 -17.15 18.13
C LEU A 103 -21.27 -18.36 17.75
N GLU A 104 -22.33 -18.64 18.52
CA GLU A 104 -23.27 -19.73 18.22
C GLU A 104 -24.02 -19.49 16.91
N LYS A 105 -24.58 -18.30 16.71
CA LYS A 105 -25.25 -17.91 15.46
C LYS A 105 -24.30 -17.98 14.26
N ALA A 106 -23.07 -17.48 14.41
CA ALA A 106 -22.04 -17.56 13.37
C ALA A 106 -21.63 -19.00 13.05
N ARG A 107 -21.56 -19.88 14.06
CA ARG A 107 -21.28 -21.31 13.88
C ARG A 107 -22.39 -21.99 13.09
N ASN A 108 -23.65 -21.74 13.46
CA ASN A 108 -24.82 -22.31 12.78
C ASN A 108 -24.95 -21.78 11.35
N GLY A 109 -24.53 -20.54 11.10
CA GLY A 109 -24.45 -19.92 9.78
C GLY A 109 -23.25 -20.34 8.92
N SER A 110 -22.43 -21.29 9.38
CA SER A 110 -21.19 -21.72 8.69
C SER A 110 -20.19 -20.58 8.41
N ARG A 111 -20.23 -19.50 9.20
CA ARG A 111 -19.35 -18.33 9.04
C ARG A 111 -18.02 -18.43 9.80
N LEU A 112 -17.86 -19.47 10.64
CA LEU A 112 -16.63 -19.74 11.41
C LEU A 112 -15.65 -20.70 10.72
N HIS A 113 -15.79 -20.90 9.41
CA HIS A 113 -14.88 -21.75 8.66
C HIS A 113 -13.57 -21.00 8.35
N ILE A 114 -12.56 -21.17 9.21
CA ILE A 114 -11.31 -20.39 9.19
C ILE A 114 -10.39 -20.80 8.03
N VAL A 115 -10.36 -22.09 7.66
CA VAL A 115 -9.39 -22.61 6.69
C VAL A 115 -10.08 -23.43 5.61
N ASP A 116 -10.10 -22.91 4.39
CA ASP A 116 -10.49 -23.63 3.17
C ASP A 116 -9.23 -24.00 2.39
N PHE A 117 -8.94 -25.30 2.25
CA PHE A 117 -7.74 -25.83 1.58
C PHE A 117 -7.93 -26.09 0.08
N ASP A 118 -9.02 -25.62 -0.52
CA ASP A 118 -9.23 -25.73 -1.97
C ASP A 118 -8.09 -25.04 -2.76
N VAL A 119 -7.54 -25.78 -3.72
CA VAL A 119 -6.38 -25.41 -4.54
C VAL A 119 -6.79 -24.59 -5.77
N ASP A 120 -8.10 -24.50 -6.08
CA ASP A 120 -8.58 -23.74 -7.24
C ASP A 120 -8.21 -22.24 -7.12
N PRO A 121 -7.32 -21.71 -7.99
CA PRO A 121 -6.88 -20.32 -7.93
C PRO A 121 -7.96 -19.30 -8.32
N LEU A 122 -9.09 -19.79 -8.87
CA LEU A 122 -10.25 -18.98 -9.22
C LEU A 122 -11.12 -18.64 -8.00
N ARG A 123 -10.97 -19.40 -6.90
CA ARG A 123 -11.67 -19.10 -5.66
C ARG A 123 -11.07 -17.86 -5.02
N ARG A 124 -11.93 -16.93 -4.59
CA ARG A 124 -11.49 -15.63 -4.06
C ARG A 124 -10.64 -15.80 -2.80
N HIS A 125 -11.13 -16.58 -1.84
CA HIS A 125 -10.53 -16.74 -0.51
C HIS A 125 -10.35 -18.21 -0.16
N THR A 126 -9.11 -18.70 -0.29
CA THR A 126 -8.67 -20.01 0.21
C THR A 126 -7.34 -19.83 0.94
N PHE A 127 -6.89 -20.86 1.66
CA PHE A 127 -5.58 -20.88 2.27
C PHE A 127 -4.48 -20.52 1.25
N TRP A 128 -4.55 -21.08 0.04
CA TRP A 128 -3.55 -20.83 -1.00
C TRP A 128 -3.62 -19.42 -1.58
N THR A 129 -4.82 -18.89 -1.83
CA THR A 129 -4.96 -17.54 -2.41
C THR A 129 -4.50 -16.47 -1.41
N ILE A 130 -4.81 -16.66 -0.12
CA ILE A 130 -4.41 -15.74 0.96
C ILE A 130 -2.92 -15.88 1.25
N THR A 131 -2.39 -17.10 1.41
CA THR A 131 -0.97 -17.30 1.76
C THR A 131 -0.07 -16.94 0.58
N ILE A 132 -0.30 -17.47 -0.63
CA ILE A 132 0.58 -17.19 -1.77
C ILE A 132 0.30 -15.80 -2.33
N GLY A 133 -0.94 -15.52 -2.77
CA GLY A 133 -1.31 -14.24 -3.37
C GLY A 133 -1.16 -13.07 -2.39
N GLY A 134 -1.58 -13.26 -1.15
CA GLY A 134 -1.38 -12.28 -0.08
C GLY A 134 0.10 -12.02 0.20
N THR A 135 1.00 -13.02 0.16
CA THR A 135 2.44 -12.79 0.34
C THR A 135 2.99 -11.82 -0.70
N PHE A 136 2.68 -12.00 -1.99
CA PHE A 136 3.12 -11.06 -3.03
C PHE A 136 2.53 -9.66 -2.82
N THR A 137 1.26 -9.58 -2.42
CA THR A 137 0.58 -8.31 -2.16
C THR A 137 1.24 -7.56 -0.99
N TRP A 138 1.35 -8.20 0.17
CA TRP A 138 1.92 -7.60 1.38
C TRP A 138 3.42 -7.33 1.26
N LEU A 139 4.18 -8.19 0.58
CA LEU A 139 5.59 -7.93 0.30
C LEU A 139 5.76 -6.68 -0.58
N GLY A 140 4.85 -6.44 -1.53
CA GLY A 140 4.79 -5.18 -2.27
C GLY A 140 4.46 -3.98 -1.38
N VAL A 141 3.46 -4.10 -0.49
CA VAL A 141 3.04 -3.03 0.45
C VAL A 141 4.20 -2.63 1.37
N TYR A 142 4.92 -3.59 1.94
CA TYR A 142 5.95 -3.30 2.95
C TYR A 142 7.35 -3.10 2.35
N GLY A 143 7.69 -3.86 1.32
CA GLY A 143 9.04 -3.89 0.76
C GLY A 143 9.31 -2.85 -0.31
N VAL A 144 8.28 -2.39 -1.03
CA VAL A 144 8.47 -1.55 -2.24
C VAL A 144 7.67 -0.25 -2.18
N ASN A 145 6.55 -0.20 -1.44
CA ASN A 145 5.76 1.02 -1.32
C ASN A 145 6.57 2.17 -0.70
N GLN A 146 6.60 3.29 -1.40
CA GLN A 146 7.37 4.45 -0.98
C GLN A 146 6.92 5.00 0.38
N SER A 147 5.62 5.03 0.68
CA SER A 147 5.11 5.55 1.95
C SER A 147 5.69 4.79 3.15
N THR A 148 5.76 3.46 3.05
CA THR A 148 6.32 2.58 4.07
C THR A 148 7.83 2.78 4.22
N ILE A 149 8.55 2.81 3.09
CA ILE A 149 10.00 3.00 3.08
C ILE A 149 10.40 4.38 3.63
N GLN A 150 9.64 5.44 3.31
CA GLN A 150 9.86 6.79 3.83
C GLN A 150 9.78 6.86 5.36
N ARG A 151 8.81 6.16 5.96
CA ARG A 151 8.71 6.09 7.42
C ARG A 151 9.89 5.32 8.04
N CYS A 152 10.35 4.25 7.37
CA CYS A 152 11.50 3.47 7.83
C CYS A 152 12.80 4.27 7.81
N ILE A 153 13.10 5.01 6.74
CA ILE A 153 14.33 5.82 6.63
C ILE A 153 14.32 7.05 7.54
N SER A 154 13.14 7.46 8.03
CA SER A 154 13.00 8.57 8.98
C SER A 154 13.35 8.15 10.42
N CYS A 155 13.54 6.85 10.66
CA CYS A 155 13.98 6.33 11.95
C CYS A 155 15.48 6.57 12.17
N LYS A 156 15.88 6.84 13.41
CA LYS A 156 17.29 7.13 13.75
C LYS A 156 18.26 5.98 13.48
N THR A 157 17.78 4.74 13.57
CA THR A 157 18.60 3.53 13.41
C THR A 157 17.77 2.41 12.80
N GLU A 158 18.44 1.42 12.20
CA GLU A 158 17.80 0.23 11.65
C GLU A 158 17.01 -0.56 12.71
N LYS A 159 17.52 -0.65 13.95
CA LYS A 159 16.81 -1.32 15.06
C LYS A 159 15.47 -0.67 15.35
N HIS A 160 15.41 0.68 15.34
CA HIS A 160 14.17 1.42 15.55
C HIS A 160 13.20 1.24 14.38
N ALA A 161 13.69 1.20 13.13
CA ALA A 161 12.84 0.92 11.97
C ALA A 161 12.22 -0.48 12.03
N LYS A 162 13.00 -1.49 12.40
CA LYS A 162 12.50 -2.87 12.59
C LYS A 162 11.43 -2.92 13.70
N LEU A 163 11.69 -2.27 14.84
CA LEU A 163 10.73 -2.21 15.94
C LEU A 163 9.42 -1.51 15.52
N ALA A 164 9.50 -0.43 14.75
CA ALA A 164 8.32 0.26 14.22
C ALA A 164 7.48 -0.65 13.31
N LEU A 165 8.12 -1.47 12.46
CA LEU A 165 7.41 -2.45 11.64
C LEU A 165 6.72 -3.54 12.47
N TYR A 166 7.34 -4.02 13.55
CA TYR A 166 6.71 -4.99 14.45
C TYR A 166 5.50 -4.39 15.19
N PHE A 167 5.58 -3.15 15.66
CA PHE A 167 4.43 -2.47 16.26
C PHE A 167 3.30 -2.25 15.26
N ASN A 168 3.63 -1.90 14.01
CA ASN A 168 2.63 -1.80 12.95
C ASN A 168 1.95 -3.16 12.68
N LEU A 169 2.70 -4.26 12.69
CA LEU A 169 2.14 -5.60 12.54
C LEU A 169 1.16 -5.90 13.69
N LEU A 170 1.53 -5.62 14.94
CA LEU A 170 0.65 -5.80 16.10
C LEU A 170 -0.63 -4.97 15.97
N GLY A 171 -0.53 -3.69 15.59
CA GLY A 171 -1.68 -2.82 15.38
C GLY A 171 -2.62 -3.34 14.28
N LEU A 172 -2.06 -3.84 13.17
CA LEU A 172 -2.82 -4.45 12.10
C LEU A 172 -3.57 -5.70 12.58
N TRP A 173 -2.92 -6.58 13.34
CA TRP A 173 -3.58 -7.76 13.93
C TRP A 173 -4.76 -7.39 14.82
N ILE A 174 -4.62 -6.36 15.66
CA ILE A 174 -5.69 -5.88 16.54
C ILE A 174 -6.86 -5.35 15.71
N ILE A 175 -6.60 -4.43 14.78
CA ILE A 175 -7.65 -3.78 13.97
C ILE A 175 -8.39 -4.80 13.09
N VAL A 176 -7.65 -5.71 12.43
CA VAL A 176 -8.27 -6.74 11.59
C VAL A 176 -9.10 -7.70 12.43
N SER A 177 -8.63 -8.10 13.62
CA SER A 177 -9.41 -8.93 14.53
C SER A 177 -10.70 -8.24 14.95
N CYS A 178 -10.64 -6.97 15.33
CA CYS A 178 -11.82 -6.17 15.65
C CYS A 178 -12.80 -6.10 14.46
N ALA A 179 -12.30 -5.86 13.24
CA ALA A 179 -13.14 -5.81 12.04
C ALA A 179 -13.84 -7.15 11.76
N VAL A 180 -13.12 -8.29 11.91
CA VAL A 180 -13.70 -9.63 11.75
C VAL A 180 -14.81 -9.87 12.78
N PHE A 181 -14.56 -9.60 14.06
CA PHE A 181 -15.58 -9.78 15.09
C PHE A 181 -16.79 -8.85 14.89
N SER A 182 -16.58 -7.59 14.50
CA SER A 182 -17.67 -6.69 14.12
C SER A 182 -18.50 -7.24 12.95
N GLY A 183 -17.85 -7.85 11.95
CA GLY A 183 -18.53 -8.51 10.85
C GLY A 183 -19.38 -9.72 11.29
N LEU A 184 -18.89 -10.53 12.23
CA LEU A 184 -19.64 -11.66 12.78
C LEU A 184 -20.84 -11.22 13.63
N ILE A 185 -20.69 -10.15 14.40
CA ILE A 185 -21.78 -9.54 15.18
C ILE A 185 -22.85 -9.00 14.22
N MET A 186 -22.44 -8.25 13.20
CA MET A 186 -23.33 -7.71 12.17
C MET A 186 -24.10 -8.82 11.46
N TYR A 187 -23.43 -9.92 11.08
CA TYR A 187 -24.11 -11.11 10.55
C TYR A 187 -25.13 -11.70 11.53
N SER A 188 -24.77 -11.82 12.81
CA SER A 188 -25.65 -12.43 13.82
C SER A 188 -26.88 -11.59 14.14
N HIS A 189 -26.79 -10.27 13.93
CA HIS A 189 -27.90 -9.32 14.01
C HIS A 189 -28.82 -9.45 12.79
N PHE A 190 -28.26 -9.45 11.57
CA PHE A 190 -29.01 -9.55 10.30
C PHE A 190 -29.25 -10.98 9.80
N LYS A 191 -29.11 -11.99 10.66
CA LYS A 191 -29.20 -13.40 10.25
C LYS A 191 -30.52 -13.74 9.56
N ASP A 192 -31.61 -13.21 10.12
CA ASP A 192 -32.98 -13.56 9.75
C ASP A 192 -33.60 -12.54 8.78
N CYS A 193 -32.99 -11.35 8.68
CA CYS A 193 -33.32 -10.35 7.68
C CYS A 193 -32.05 -9.61 7.25
N ASP A 194 -31.54 -9.96 6.07
CA ASP A 194 -30.42 -9.27 5.47
C ASP A 194 -30.87 -7.99 4.71
N PRO A 195 -30.45 -6.79 5.14
CA PRO A 195 -30.88 -5.51 4.53
C PRO A 195 -30.28 -5.31 3.12
N TRP A 196 -29.22 -6.04 2.77
CA TRP A 196 -28.64 -5.98 1.42
C TRP A 196 -29.47 -6.79 0.42
N THR A 197 -29.77 -8.05 0.72
CA THR A 197 -30.57 -8.93 -0.15
C THR A 197 -32.03 -8.46 -0.24
N SER A 198 -32.57 -7.89 0.83
CA SER A 198 -33.90 -7.25 0.82
C SER A 198 -33.94 -5.87 0.15
N ARG A 199 -32.82 -5.39 -0.41
CA ARG A 199 -32.69 -4.11 -1.16
C ARG A 199 -33.03 -2.85 -0.36
N VAL A 200 -33.00 -2.92 0.98
CA VAL A 200 -32.99 -1.72 1.83
C VAL A 200 -31.71 -0.92 1.58
N ILE A 201 -30.62 -1.62 1.29
CA ILE A 201 -29.29 -1.07 1.03
C ILE A 201 -28.83 -1.44 -0.38
N SER A 202 -28.25 -0.49 -1.11
CA SER A 202 -27.82 -0.68 -2.50
C SER A 202 -26.48 -1.41 -2.64
N ALA A 203 -25.58 -1.28 -1.65
CA ALA A 203 -24.22 -1.82 -1.74
C ALA A 203 -23.80 -2.52 -0.43
N PRO A 204 -23.01 -3.62 -0.50
CA PRO A 204 -22.59 -4.36 0.70
C PRO A 204 -21.71 -3.51 1.63
N ASP A 205 -20.95 -2.54 1.11
CA ASP A 205 -20.08 -1.67 1.90
C ASP A 205 -20.87 -0.65 2.78
N GLN A 206 -22.19 -0.50 2.55
CA GLN A 206 -23.07 0.33 3.38
C GLN A 206 -23.63 -0.45 4.59
N LEU A 207 -23.44 -1.76 4.66
CA LEU A 207 -24.02 -2.62 5.70
C LEU A 207 -23.52 -2.27 7.09
N MET A 208 -22.21 -2.01 7.23
CA MET A 208 -21.61 -1.66 8.52
C MET A 208 -22.07 -0.28 9.04
N PRO A 209 -22.06 0.80 8.23
CA PRO A 209 -22.68 2.06 8.63
C PRO A 209 -24.15 1.94 9.01
N TYR A 210 -24.93 1.15 8.26
CA TYR A 210 -26.34 0.92 8.56
C TYR A 210 -26.53 0.18 9.89
N PHE A 211 -25.75 -0.87 10.13
CA PHE A 211 -25.72 -1.60 11.40
C PHE A 211 -25.45 -0.68 12.59
N VAL A 212 -24.46 0.21 12.46
CA VAL A 212 -24.12 1.20 13.49
C VAL A 212 -25.31 2.12 13.80
N MET A 213 -26.05 2.56 12.79
CA MET A 213 -27.23 3.40 13.00
C MET A 213 -28.34 2.67 13.77
N GLU A 214 -28.52 1.37 13.55
CA GLU A 214 -29.51 0.58 14.29
C GLU A 214 -29.11 0.35 15.75
N ILE A 215 -27.90 -0.15 16.01
CA ILE A 215 -27.49 -0.52 17.37
C ILE A 215 -27.34 0.68 18.31
N PHE A 216 -27.11 1.87 17.75
CA PHE A 216 -26.95 3.11 18.51
C PHE A 216 -28.15 4.05 18.39
N ALA A 217 -29.31 3.58 17.91
CA ALA A 217 -30.50 4.42 17.73
C ALA A 217 -30.93 5.16 19.01
N THR A 218 -30.65 4.59 20.20
CA THR A 218 -30.97 5.18 21.50
C THR A 218 -29.82 5.99 22.14
N MET A 219 -28.63 6.01 21.52
CA MET A 219 -27.41 6.61 22.08
C MET A 219 -26.85 7.68 21.13
N PRO A 220 -27.38 8.92 21.18
CA PRO A 220 -26.89 9.98 20.31
C PRO A 220 -25.41 10.27 20.57
N GLY A 221 -24.65 10.52 19.50
CA GLY A 221 -23.21 10.80 19.53
C GLY A 221 -22.31 9.59 19.22
N LEU A 222 -22.70 8.37 19.58
CA LEU A 222 -21.91 7.17 19.29
C LEU A 222 -21.83 6.81 17.78
N PRO A 223 -22.86 7.04 16.95
CA PRO A 223 -22.70 6.95 15.49
C PRO A 223 -21.64 7.92 14.94
N GLY A 224 -21.57 9.13 15.53
CA GLY A 224 -20.55 10.12 15.17
C GLY A 224 -19.13 9.65 15.50
N LEU A 225 -18.95 8.89 16.59
CA LEU A 225 -17.68 8.26 16.95
C LEU A 225 -17.26 7.20 15.93
N PHE A 226 -18.21 6.40 15.41
CA PHE A 226 -17.93 5.44 14.33
C PHE A 226 -17.47 6.16 13.05
N VAL A 227 -18.18 7.23 12.66
CA VAL A 227 -17.77 8.06 11.51
C VAL A 227 -16.38 8.65 11.75
N ALA A 228 -16.10 9.20 12.93
CA ALA A 228 -14.78 9.72 13.29
C ALA A 228 -13.68 8.65 13.20
N CYS A 229 -13.98 7.41 13.59
CA CYS A 229 -13.08 6.26 13.42
C CYS A 229 -12.80 5.95 11.94
N ALA A 230 -13.83 5.86 11.10
CA ALA A 230 -13.68 5.61 9.66
C ALA A 230 -12.88 6.73 8.95
N PHE A 231 -13.15 7.98 9.31
CA PHE A 231 -12.39 9.13 8.82
C PHE A 231 -10.94 9.10 9.32
N SER A 232 -10.69 8.76 10.59
CA SER A 232 -9.32 8.69 11.14
C SER A 232 -8.43 7.73 10.34
N GLY A 233 -8.94 6.53 10.00
CA GLY A 233 -8.20 5.58 9.16
C GLY A 233 -7.95 6.10 7.74
N THR A 234 -8.93 6.80 7.17
CA THR A 234 -8.82 7.40 5.83
C THR A 234 -7.84 8.56 5.80
N LEU A 235 -7.95 9.51 6.74
CA LEU A 235 -7.08 10.69 6.81
C LEU A 235 -5.60 10.29 6.93
N SER A 236 -5.27 9.33 7.81
CA SER A 236 -3.87 8.85 7.95
C SER A 236 -3.31 8.29 6.63
N THR A 237 -4.12 7.51 5.93
CA THR A 237 -3.74 6.85 4.67
C THR A 237 -3.62 7.84 3.51
N VAL A 238 -4.60 8.73 3.36
CA VAL A 238 -4.61 9.77 2.33
C VAL A 238 -3.46 10.73 2.54
N ALA A 239 -3.19 11.12 3.78
CA ALA A 239 -2.09 12.04 4.09
C ALA A 239 -0.72 11.45 3.78
N ALA A 240 -0.50 10.19 4.16
CA ALA A 240 0.73 9.48 3.83
C ALA A 240 0.91 9.32 2.30
N SER A 241 -0.20 9.10 1.57
CA SER A 241 -0.20 8.93 0.12
C SER A 241 0.09 10.23 -0.62
N ILE A 242 -0.60 11.32 -0.28
CA ILE A 242 -0.37 12.66 -0.87
C ILE A 242 1.05 13.14 -0.58
N ASN A 243 1.53 12.97 0.65
CA ASN A 243 2.90 13.35 1.00
C ASN A 243 3.92 12.55 0.18
N ALA A 244 3.75 11.23 0.08
CA ALA A 244 4.64 10.39 -0.71
C ALA A 244 4.62 10.76 -2.20
N LEU A 245 3.44 11.06 -2.78
CA LEU A 245 3.28 11.53 -4.15
C LEU A 245 4.03 12.85 -4.39
N ALA A 246 3.85 13.82 -3.49
CA ALA A 246 4.52 15.11 -3.57
C ALA A 246 6.04 14.95 -3.48
N THR A 247 6.54 14.17 -2.50
CA THR A 247 7.98 13.94 -2.34
C THR A 247 8.59 13.23 -3.55
N VAL A 248 7.97 12.15 -4.05
CA VAL A 248 8.54 11.42 -5.20
C VAL A 248 8.52 12.28 -6.44
N THR A 249 7.42 13.00 -6.70
CA THR A 249 7.33 13.88 -7.87
C THR A 249 8.37 15.00 -7.80
N PHE A 250 8.57 15.56 -6.61
CA PHE A 250 9.56 16.60 -6.37
C PHE A 250 11.00 16.10 -6.56
N GLU A 251 11.36 14.97 -5.95
CA GLU A 251 12.71 14.39 -6.01
C GLU A 251 13.07 13.79 -7.38
N ASP A 252 12.08 13.21 -8.07
CA ASP A 252 12.32 12.50 -9.33
C ASP A 252 12.23 13.43 -10.53
N PHE A 253 11.22 14.31 -10.60
CA PHE A 253 11.01 15.19 -11.75
C PHE A 253 11.48 16.61 -11.49
N VAL A 254 11.00 17.27 -10.42
CA VAL A 254 11.24 18.71 -10.21
C VAL A 254 12.73 18.99 -10.00
N LYS A 255 13.39 18.31 -9.06
CA LYS A 255 14.83 18.47 -8.82
C LYS A 255 15.69 18.04 -9.99
N SER A 256 15.20 17.11 -10.82
CA SER A 256 15.94 16.69 -12.01
C SER A 256 15.89 17.75 -13.13
N CYS A 257 14.81 18.52 -13.22
CA CYS A 257 14.68 19.63 -14.18
C CYS A 257 15.30 20.92 -13.63
N PHE A 258 15.23 21.15 -12.32
CA PHE A 258 15.71 22.35 -11.63
C PHE A 258 16.61 21.98 -10.44
N PRO A 259 17.93 21.79 -10.66
CA PRO A 259 18.85 21.31 -9.62
C PRO A 259 19.13 22.33 -8.51
N HIS A 260 19.00 23.63 -8.80
CA HIS A 260 19.38 24.73 -7.90
C HIS A 260 18.15 25.53 -7.45
N LEU A 261 17.20 24.87 -6.79
CA LEU A 261 16.04 25.53 -6.19
C LEU A 261 16.36 26.02 -4.77
N SER A 262 15.89 27.22 -4.43
CA SER A 262 15.90 27.72 -3.05
C SER A 262 14.99 26.85 -2.15
N ASP A 263 15.31 26.74 -0.86
CA ASP A 263 14.54 25.96 0.12
C ASP A 263 13.10 26.47 0.25
N THR A 264 12.89 27.78 0.15
CA THR A 264 11.55 28.38 0.20
C THR A 264 10.72 27.99 -1.01
N LEU A 265 11.31 28.08 -2.21
CA LEU A 265 10.64 27.69 -3.46
C LEU A 265 10.36 26.18 -3.49
N SER A 266 11.29 25.36 -3.02
CA SER A 266 11.12 23.91 -2.87
C SER A 266 9.90 23.57 -1.99
N THR A 267 9.75 24.28 -0.88
CA THR A 267 8.61 24.11 0.03
C THR A 267 7.29 24.53 -0.64
N TRP A 268 7.26 25.66 -1.34
CA TRP A 268 6.08 26.11 -2.08
C TRP A 268 5.66 25.15 -3.19
N ILE A 269 6.63 24.62 -3.95
CA ILE A 269 6.37 23.62 -4.99
C ILE A 269 5.81 22.34 -4.36
N SER A 270 6.41 21.86 -3.26
CA SER A 270 5.92 20.66 -2.57
C SER A 270 4.49 20.84 -2.06
N LYS A 271 4.16 22.01 -1.49
CA LYS A 271 2.79 22.34 -1.07
C LYS A 271 1.82 22.39 -2.25
N GLY A 272 2.24 22.98 -3.38
CA GLY A 272 1.45 22.99 -4.62
C GLY A 272 1.19 21.58 -5.16
N LEU A 273 2.19 20.70 -5.12
CA LEU A 273 2.05 19.28 -5.48
C LEU A 273 1.07 18.55 -4.57
N CYS A 274 1.10 18.81 -3.25
CA CYS A 274 0.12 18.25 -2.33
C CYS A 274 -1.32 18.63 -2.70
N ILE A 275 -1.55 19.90 -3.08
CA ILE A 275 -2.88 20.37 -3.51
C ILE A 275 -3.30 19.70 -4.81
N LEU A 276 -2.40 19.64 -5.80
CA LEU A 276 -2.64 18.98 -7.08
C LEU A 276 -3.03 17.51 -6.91
N PHE A 277 -2.22 16.75 -6.16
CA PHE A 277 -2.50 15.34 -5.92
C PHE A 277 -3.73 15.12 -5.04
N GLY A 278 -4.03 16.03 -4.11
CA GLY A 278 -5.28 15.98 -3.34
C GLY A 278 -6.52 16.07 -4.22
N ILE A 279 -6.53 17.00 -5.19
CA ILE A 279 -7.61 17.14 -6.18
C ILE A 279 -7.70 15.88 -7.06
N LEU A 280 -6.56 15.40 -7.58
CA LEU A 280 -6.52 14.19 -8.43
C LEU A 280 -6.98 12.94 -7.68
N CYS A 281 -6.56 12.74 -6.43
CA CYS A 281 -7.01 11.59 -5.65
C CYS A 281 -8.51 11.66 -5.35
N THR A 282 -9.04 12.85 -5.06
CA THR A 282 -10.47 13.04 -4.78
C THR A 282 -11.32 12.79 -6.02
N SER A 283 -10.89 13.22 -7.21
CA SER A 283 -11.64 12.94 -8.45
C SER A 283 -11.68 11.44 -8.77
N MET A 284 -10.66 10.68 -8.37
CA MET A 284 -10.64 9.22 -8.53
C MET A 284 -11.63 8.46 -7.64
N ALA A 285 -12.26 9.11 -6.66
CA ALA A 285 -13.36 8.51 -5.91
C ALA A 285 -14.57 8.19 -6.80
N VAL A 286 -14.72 8.90 -7.93
CA VAL A 286 -15.75 8.59 -8.95
C VAL A 286 -15.51 7.21 -9.56
N VAL A 287 -14.25 6.88 -9.85
CA VAL A 287 -13.92 5.55 -10.39
C VAL A 287 -14.12 4.49 -9.32
N ALA A 288 -13.75 4.78 -8.07
CA ALA A 288 -13.95 3.87 -6.95
C ALA A 288 -15.42 3.45 -6.76
N SER A 289 -16.38 4.36 -6.98
CA SER A 289 -17.81 4.03 -6.86
C SER A 289 -18.31 3.04 -7.90
N LEU A 290 -17.55 2.81 -8.98
CA LEU A 290 -17.87 1.86 -10.05
C LEU A 290 -17.20 0.49 -9.87
N MET A 291 -16.26 0.34 -8.93
CA MET A 291 -15.41 -0.84 -8.79
C MET A 291 -16.00 -1.96 -7.92
N GLY A 292 -17.26 -1.84 -7.50
CA GLY A 292 -17.92 -2.81 -6.63
C GLY A 292 -17.42 -2.70 -5.18
N SER A 293 -17.02 -3.83 -4.58
CA SER A 293 -16.54 -3.83 -3.18
C SER A 293 -15.26 -3.02 -3.03
N VAL A 294 -15.29 -2.07 -2.08
CA VAL A 294 -14.15 -1.20 -1.76
C VAL A 294 -12.88 -2.00 -1.42
N VAL A 295 -13.00 -3.07 -0.63
CA VAL A 295 -11.86 -3.90 -0.22
C VAL A 295 -11.24 -4.61 -1.42
N GLN A 296 -12.07 -5.21 -2.28
CA GLN A 296 -11.60 -5.86 -3.50
C GLN A 296 -10.93 -4.85 -4.44
N ALA A 297 -11.53 -3.66 -4.63
CA ALA A 297 -10.96 -2.61 -5.46
C ALA A 297 -9.57 -2.18 -4.97
N ALA A 298 -9.43 -1.92 -3.66
CA ALA A 298 -8.16 -1.52 -3.06
C ALA A 298 -7.06 -2.57 -3.24
N LEU A 299 -7.36 -3.84 -2.93
CA LEU A 299 -6.39 -4.93 -3.07
C LEU A 299 -6.05 -5.22 -4.55
N SER A 300 -7.02 -5.09 -5.45
CA SER A 300 -6.79 -5.25 -6.89
C SER A 300 -5.85 -4.16 -7.43
N ILE A 301 -6.04 -2.89 -7.05
CA ILE A 301 -5.15 -1.79 -7.44
C ILE A 301 -3.73 -2.04 -6.93
N HIS A 302 -3.60 -2.47 -5.67
CA HIS A 302 -2.29 -2.80 -5.11
C HIS A 302 -1.64 -3.98 -5.83
N GLY A 303 -2.41 -4.99 -6.21
CA GLY A 303 -1.91 -6.12 -7.01
C GLY A 303 -1.49 -5.71 -8.42
N MET A 304 -2.31 -4.91 -9.11
CA MET A 304 -2.08 -4.51 -10.50
C MET A 304 -0.79 -3.75 -10.71
N CYS A 305 -0.51 -2.78 -9.84
CA CYS A 305 0.67 -1.93 -9.97
C CYS A 305 1.80 -2.37 -9.03
N GLY A 306 1.47 -2.80 -7.82
CA GLY A 306 2.45 -3.21 -6.81
C GLY A 306 3.14 -4.53 -7.13
N GLY A 307 2.47 -5.47 -7.80
CA GLY A 307 3.06 -6.74 -8.24
C GLY A 307 4.23 -6.56 -9.22
N PRO A 308 4.04 -5.89 -10.37
CA PRO A 308 5.14 -5.61 -11.30
C PRO A 308 6.27 -4.79 -10.67
N MET A 309 5.94 -3.85 -9.79
CA MET A 309 6.92 -3.09 -9.02
C MET A 309 7.75 -3.99 -8.10
N LEU A 310 7.11 -4.91 -7.39
CA LEU A 310 7.81 -5.94 -6.61
C LEU A 310 8.71 -6.80 -7.49
N GLY A 311 8.24 -7.20 -8.68
CA GLY A 311 9.03 -7.93 -9.67
C GLY A 311 10.28 -7.17 -10.09
N LEU A 312 10.17 -5.87 -10.37
CA LEU A 312 11.28 -5.01 -10.77
C LEU A 312 12.36 -4.89 -9.67
N PHE A 313 11.95 -4.67 -8.42
CA PHE A 313 12.90 -4.61 -7.30
C PHE A 313 13.56 -5.98 -7.07
N THR A 314 12.78 -7.05 -7.17
CA THR A 314 13.30 -8.43 -7.06
C THR A 314 14.31 -8.73 -8.17
N LEU A 315 14.03 -8.34 -9.42
CA LEU A 315 14.97 -8.42 -10.54
C LEU A 315 16.30 -7.72 -10.22
N GLY A 316 16.24 -6.49 -9.71
CA GLY A 316 17.44 -5.73 -9.37
C GLY A 316 18.26 -6.35 -8.24
N LEU A 317 17.58 -6.82 -7.18
CA LEU A 317 18.21 -7.31 -5.95
C LEU A 317 18.79 -8.72 -6.08
N VAL A 318 18.08 -9.61 -6.78
CA VAL A 318 18.38 -11.04 -6.83
C VAL A 318 19.19 -11.42 -8.07
N PHE A 319 18.95 -10.78 -9.22
CA PHE A 319 19.51 -11.20 -10.50
C PHE A 319 20.58 -10.21 -11.01
N PRO A 320 21.87 -10.46 -10.72
CA PRO A 320 22.97 -9.56 -11.11
C PRO A 320 23.11 -9.36 -12.62
N PHE A 321 22.79 -10.39 -13.42
CA PHE A 321 22.96 -10.37 -14.87
C PHE A 321 21.90 -9.55 -15.64
N VAL A 322 20.84 -9.10 -14.96
CA VAL A 322 19.74 -8.33 -15.58
C VAL A 322 20.23 -6.92 -15.92
N ASN A 323 19.95 -6.50 -17.16
CA ASN A 323 20.30 -5.18 -17.66
C ASN A 323 19.11 -4.20 -17.57
N TRP A 324 19.33 -2.91 -17.85
CA TRP A 324 18.27 -1.91 -17.75
C TRP A 324 17.13 -2.09 -18.78
N LYS A 325 17.43 -2.66 -19.97
CA LYS A 325 16.42 -2.93 -21.01
C LYS A 325 15.49 -4.07 -20.59
N GLY A 326 16.04 -5.11 -19.99
CA GLY A 326 15.29 -6.22 -19.41
C GLY A 326 14.48 -5.79 -18.20
N ALA A 327 15.04 -4.96 -17.32
CA ALA A 327 14.29 -4.39 -16.20
C ALA A 327 13.08 -3.56 -16.68
N LEU A 328 13.27 -2.68 -17.67
CA LEU A 328 12.19 -1.87 -18.22
C LEU A 328 11.16 -2.71 -18.99
N GLY A 329 11.61 -3.63 -19.85
CA GLY A 329 10.74 -4.52 -20.61
C GLY A 329 9.93 -5.44 -19.69
N GLY A 330 10.57 -6.02 -18.67
CA GLY A 330 9.91 -6.82 -17.65
C GLY A 330 8.85 -6.02 -16.90
N LEU A 331 9.15 -4.79 -16.48
CA LEU A 331 8.17 -3.91 -15.83
C LEU A 331 6.93 -3.68 -16.72
N LEU A 332 7.13 -3.32 -17.99
CA LEU A 332 6.04 -3.06 -18.94
C LEU A 332 5.20 -4.32 -19.21
N THR A 333 5.84 -5.48 -19.39
CA THR A 333 5.14 -6.76 -19.58
C THR A 333 4.34 -7.15 -18.34
N GLY A 334 4.94 -7.04 -17.14
CA GLY A 334 4.26 -7.34 -15.88
C GLY A 334 3.00 -6.50 -15.68
N ILE A 335 3.08 -5.20 -15.94
CA ILE A 335 1.92 -4.28 -15.87
C ILE A 335 0.86 -4.66 -16.88
N THR A 336 1.26 -4.93 -18.12
CA THR A 336 0.31 -5.29 -19.18
C THR A 336 -0.46 -6.55 -18.80
N LEU A 337 0.22 -7.57 -18.28
CA LEU A 337 -0.41 -8.80 -17.81
C LEU A 337 -1.34 -8.57 -16.63
N SER A 338 -0.89 -7.83 -15.61
CA SER A 338 -1.69 -7.53 -14.43
C SER A 338 -2.94 -6.71 -14.73
N PHE A 339 -2.82 -5.66 -15.56
CA PHE A 339 -3.96 -4.83 -15.97
C PHE A 339 -4.92 -5.62 -16.86
N TRP A 340 -4.43 -6.48 -17.75
CA TRP A 340 -5.28 -7.34 -18.57
C TRP A 340 -6.16 -8.23 -17.70
N VAL A 341 -5.58 -8.98 -16.75
CA VAL A 341 -6.35 -9.85 -15.84
C VAL A 341 -7.37 -9.03 -15.06
N ALA A 342 -6.93 -7.93 -14.46
CA ALA A 342 -7.75 -7.18 -13.53
C ALA A 342 -8.89 -6.42 -14.21
N ILE A 343 -8.65 -5.74 -15.34
CA ILE A 343 -9.71 -5.10 -16.13
C ILE A 343 -10.70 -6.16 -16.61
N GLY A 344 -10.21 -7.31 -17.09
CA GLY A 344 -11.05 -8.43 -17.45
C GLY A 344 -11.94 -8.90 -16.29
N SER A 345 -11.40 -8.94 -15.06
CA SER A 345 -12.13 -9.34 -13.86
C SER A 345 -13.19 -8.32 -13.39
N PHE A 346 -12.99 -7.02 -13.68
CA PHE A 346 -13.98 -5.97 -13.39
C PHE A 346 -15.11 -5.96 -14.42
N ILE A 347 -14.80 -6.22 -15.70
CA ILE A 347 -15.81 -6.29 -16.76
C ILE A 347 -16.61 -7.60 -16.68
N TYR A 348 -15.92 -8.72 -16.42
CA TYR A 348 -16.51 -10.05 -16.31
C TYR A 348 -16.29 -10.61 -14.89
N PRO A 349 -17.12 -10.22 -13.92
CA PRO A 349 -16.98 -10.69 -12.55
C PRO A 349 -17.11 -12.22 -12.46
N ALA A 350 -16.31 -12.83 -11.60
CA ALA A 350 -16.30 -14.29 -11.40
C ALA A 350 -17.72 -14.82 -11.11
N PRO A 351 -18.11 -15.96 -11.70
CA PRO A 351 -19.45 -16.52 -11.54
C PRO A 351 -19.67 -17.03 -10.10
N GLU A 352 -20.93 -17.15 -9.69
CA GLU A 352 -21.31 -17.61 -8.34
C GLU A 352 -20.74 -18.99 -7.98
N SER A 353 -20.56 -19.85 -8.99
CA SER A 353 -19.91 -21.16 -8.83
C SER A 353 -18.46 -21.10 -8.34
N LYS A 354 -17.79 -19.95 -8.49
CA LYS A 354 -16.40 -19.71 -8.06
C LYS A 354 -16.29 -18.83 -6.83
N THR A 355 -17.26 -17.94 -6.59
CA THR A 355 -17.29 -17.09 -5.40
C THR A 355 -17.97 -17.77 -4.21
N LEU A 356 -18.86 -18.75 -4.46
CA LEU A 356 -19.60 -19.53 -3.47
C LEU A 356 -20.10 -18.68 -2.29
N PRO A 357 -20.97 -17.68 -2.57
CA PRO A 357 -21.51 -16.86 -1.51
C PRO A 357 -22.31 -17.75 -0.54
N LEU A 358 -22.03 -17.60 0.75
CA LEU A 358 -22.81 -18.27 1.80
C LEU A 358 -24.24 -17.69 1.82
N PRO A 359 -25.26 -18.52 2.08
CA PRO A 359 -26.65 -18.11 2.02
C PRO A 359 -26.96 -17.00 3.03
N LEU A 360 -27.89 -16.13 2.62
CA LEU A 360 -28.48 -15.04 3.40
C LEU A 360 -30.00 -15.27 3.38
N SER A 361 -30.69 -14.94 4.48
CA SER A 361 -32.15 -15.07 4.59
C SER A 361 -32.83 -13.71 4.58
N THR A 362 -34.02 -13.67 4.00
CA THR A 362 -34.94 -12.53 4.02
C THR A 362 -36.29 -12.89 4.65
N ASP A 363 -36.37 -14.05 5.33
CA ASP A 363 -37.64 -14.66 5.77
C ASP A 363 -38.41 -13.76 6.77
N HIS A 364 -37.68 -12.91 7.51
CA HIS A 364 -38.26 -11.98 8.48
C HIS A 364 -38.11 -10.50 8.07
N CYS A 365 -37.83 -10.22 6.79
CA CYS A 365 -37.82 -8.85 6.29
C CYS A 365 -39.23 -8.34 5.98
N VAL A 366 -39.45 -7.03 6.14
CA VAL A 366 -40.66 -6.37 5.64
C VAL A 366 -40.66 -6.44 4.12
N GLU A 367 -41.69 -7.02 3.51
CA GLU A 367 -41.80 -7.09 2.04
C GLU A 367 -41.84 -5.67 1.45
N LEU A 368 -40.73 -5.24 0.85
CA LEU A 368 -40.75 -4.14 -0.10
C LEU A 368 -41.30 -4.69 -1.42
N ASN A 369 -42.53 -4.27 -1.75
CA ASN A 369 -43.20 -4.56 -3.03
C ASN A 369 -42.41 -3.93 -4.19
N ILE A 370 -41.31 -4.56 -4.59
CA ILE A 370 -40.44 -4.09 -5.67
C ILE A 370 -40.39 -5.20 -6.71
N THR A 371 -41.03 -4.93 -7.84
CA THR A 371 -40.96 -5.74 -9.06
C THR A 371 -39.50 -6.03 -9.41
N THR A 372 -39.14 -7.31 -9.42
CA THR A 372 -37.86 -7.82 -9.91
C THR A 372 -37.80 -7.68 -11.42
N THR A 373 -37.17 -6.61 -11.92
CA THR A 373 -36.65 -6.58 -13.29
C THR A 373 -35.36 -7.38 -13.32
N VAL A 374 -35.48 -8.69 -13.57
CA VAL A 374 -34.32 -9.50 -13.98
C VAL A 374 -33.99 -9.08 -15.40
N ALA A 375 -32.96 -8.26 -15.57
CA ALA A 375 -32.45 -7.95 -16.89
C ALA A 375 -31.97 -9.26 -17.55
N PRO A 376 -32.35 -9.56 -18.80
CA PRO A 376 -31.88 -10.75 -19.48
C PRO A 376 -30.39 -10.56 -19.81
N GLN A 377 -29.49 -11.13 -19.00
CA GLN A 377 -28.08 -11.21 -19.37
C GLN A 377 -27.84 -12.44 -20.24
N ILE A 378 -28.15 -12.30 -21.53
CA ILE A 378 -27.49 -13.10 -22.57
C ILE A 378 -26.40 -12.20 -23.16
N SER A 379 -25.30 -12.03 -22.43
CA SER A 379 -24.04 -11.63 -23.04
C SER A 379 -23.25 -12.92 -23.28
N SER A 380 -22.85 -13.15 -24.52
CA SER A 380 -21.95 -14.26 -24.88
C SER A 380 -20.65 -14.11 -24.08
N ARG A 381 -20.57 -14.82 -22.95
CA ARG A 381 -19.45 -14.74 -22.02
C ARG A 381 -18.24 -15.44 -22.65
N PRO A 382 -17.10 -14.75 -22.85
CA PRO A 382 -15.94 -15.35 -23.49
C PRO A 382 -15.34 -16.44 -22.58
N VAL A 383 -14.73 -17.48 -23.15
CA VAL A 383 -14.10 -18.58 -22.37
C VAL A 383 -13.01 -18.08 -21.40
N LEU A 384 -12.35 -16.97 -21.74
CA LEU A 384 -11.39 -16.30 -20.85
C LEU A 384 -12.06 -15.74 -19.58
N ALA A 385 -13.35 -15.42 -19.61
CA ALA A 385 -14.07 -14.89 -18.46
C ALA A 385 -14.17 -15.91 -17.31
N ASP A 386 -14.35 -17.19 -17.63
CA ASP A 386 -14.52 -18.25 -16.63
C ASP A 386 -13.21 -18.83 -16.13
N THR A 387 -12.10 -18.48 -16.78
CA THR A 387 -10.75 -18.92 -16.44
C THR A 387 -9.89 -17.72 -16.02
N TRP A 388 -9.25 -17.05 -16.97
CA TRP A 388 -8.26 -16.00 -16.73
C TRP A 388 -8.81 -14.79 -15.96
N TYR A 389 -10.04 -14.34 -16.26
CA TYR A 389 -10.64 -13.19 -15.58
C TYR A 389 -11.32 -13.54 -14.25
N SER A 390 -11.60 -14.83 -14.01
CA SER A 390 -12.13 -15.32 -12.74
C SER A 390 -11.05 -15.53 -11.67
N LEU A 391 -9.78 -15.33 -12.01
CA LEU A 391 -8.66 -15.44 -11.06
C LEU A 391 -8.90 -14.57 -9.81
N SER A 392 -8.56 -15.08 -8.63
CA SER A 392 -8.62 -14.28 -7.40
C SER A 392 -7.79 -13.01 -7.52
N TYR A 393 -8.35 -11.88 -7.09
CA TYR A 393 -7.67 -10.58 -7.13
C TYR A 393 -6.38 -10.55 -6.29
N LEU A 394 -6.24 -11.45 -5.31
CA LEU A 394 -5.02 -11.63 -4.54
C LEU A 394 -3.85 -12.14 -5.38
N TYR A 395 -4.12 -12.85 -6.48
CA TYR A 395 -3.08 -13.33 -7.41
C TYR A 395 -2.65 -12.29 -8.45
N PHE A 396 -3.33 -11.15 -8.58
CA PHE A 396 -2.94 -10.11 -9.55
C PHE A 396 -1.51 -9.61 -9.29
N SER A 397 -1.12 -9.53 -8.01
CA SER A 397 0.25 -9.20 -7.61
C SER A 397 1.25 -10.27 -8.04
N ALA A 398 0.91 -11.55 -7.85
CA ALA A 398 1.76 -12.67 -8.23
C ALA A 398 1.95 -12.75 -9.75
N VAL A 399 0.87 -12.60 -10.53
CA VAL A 399 0.92 -12.57 -12.00
C VAL A 399 1.83 -11.44 -12.49
N GLY A 400 1.68 -10.24 -11.94
CA GLY A 400 2.51 -9.09 -12.31
C GLY A 400 3.98 -9.26 -11.94
N CYS A 401 4.25 -9.75 -10.73
CA CYS A 401 5.60 -9.96 -10.24
C CYS A 401 6.32 -11.05 -11.04
N LEU A 402 5.70 -12.23 -11.20
CA LEU A 402 6.28 -13.35 -11.93
C LEU A 402 6.41 -13.04 -13.42
N GLY A 403 5.41 -12.41 -14.03
CA GLY A 403 5.47 -11.94 -15.41
C GLY A 403 6.60 -10.94 -15.63
N CYS A 404 6.79 -10.00 -14.69
CA CYS A 404 7.89 -9.05 -14.72
C CYS A 404 9.25 -9.75 -14.65
N ILE A 405 9.43 -10.68 -13.70
CA ILE A 405 10.68 -11.42 -13.52
C ILE A 405 11.00 -12.26 -14.77
N ALA A 406 10.03 -13.05 -15.26
CA ALA A 406 10.22 -13.93 -16.40
C ALA A 406 10.59 -13.13 -17.66
N ALA A 407 9.81 -12.11 -18.00
CA ALA A 407 10.07 -11.26 -19.16
C ALA A 407 11.40 -10.49 -19.02
N GLY A 408 11.70 -9.97 -17.82
CA GLY A 408 12.93 -9.22 -17.59
C GLY A 408 14.19 -10.07 -17.72
N ILE A 409 14.13 -11.33 -17.31
CA ILE A 409 15.20 -12.31 -17.53
C ILE A 409 15.36 -12.60 -19.02
N ILE A 410 14.28 -12.97 -19.72
CA ILE A 410 14.30 -13.30 -21.16
C ILE A 410 14.85 -12.13 -21.98
N ILE A 411 14.34 -10.92 -21.78
CA ILE A 411 14.78 -9.72 -22.49
C ILE A 411 16.24 -9.41 -22.19
N SER A 412 16.71 -9.62 -20.96
CA SER A 412 18.13 -9.43 -20.60
C SER A 412 19.04 -10.43 -21.33
N PHE A 413 18.59 -11.66 -21.53
CA PHE A 413 19.34 -12.63 -22.33
C PHE A 413 19.42 -12.21 -23.81
N LEU A 414 18.32 -11.68 -24.36
CA LEU A 414 18.25 -11.24 -25.76
C LEU A 414 19.03 -9.95 -26.03
N THR A 415 19.06 -9.02 -25.07
CA THR A 415 19.66 -7.68 -25.24
C THR A 415 21.11 -7.59 -24.75
N GLY A 416 21.67 -8.69 -24.26
CA GLY A 416 23.05 -8.80 -23.75
C GLY A 416 23.13 -8.65 -22.23
N LYS A 417 23.75 -9.62 -21.55
CA LYS A 417 23.86 -9.64 -20.08
C LYS A 417 24.69 -8.46 -19.54
N GLN A 418 24.27 -7.90 -18.41
CA GLN A 418 25.09 -6.96 -17.66
C GLN A 418 26.28 -7.73 -17.01
N ARG A 419 27.50 -7.21 -17.12
CA ARG A 419 28.67 -7.81 -16.45
C ARG A 419 28.64 -7.44 -14.96
N GLY A 420 28.84 -8.41 -14.07
CA GLY A 420 28.80 -8.20 -12.61
C GLY A 420 29.89 -7.28 -12.07
N LYS A 421 30.98 -7.04 -12.80
CA LYS A 421 32.09 -6.17 -12.40
C LYS A 421 31.70 -4.69 -12.29
N ASP A 422 30.64 -4.27 -12.97
CA ASP A 422 30.20 -2.88 -13.04
C ASP A 422 29.13 -2.55 -11.99
N ILE A 423 28.82 -3.50 -11.09
CA ILE A 423 27.73 -3.35 -10.12
C ILE A 423 28.28 -3.27 -8.71
N ASP A 424 27.87 -2.24 -7.98
CA ASP A 424 28.18 -2.09 -6.56
C ASP A 424 27.58 -3.27 -5.75
N PRO A 425 28.41 -4.03 -5.01
CA PRO A 425 27.96 -5.17 -4.21
C PRO A 425 26.86 -4.81 -3.18
N LEU A 426 26.80 -3.56 -2.72
CA LEU A 426 25.78 -3.10 -1.77
C LEU A 426 24.37 -3.04 -2.37
N LEU A 427 24.25 -3.02 -3.70
CA LEU A 427 22.97 -2.96 -4.41
C LEU A 427 22.36 -4.35 -4.65
N ILE A 428 23.08 -5.44 -4.36
CA ILE A 428 22.63 -6.80 -4.65
C ILE A 428 22.66 -7.63 -3.38
N ARG A 429 21.58 -8.39 -3.16
CA ARG A 429 21.49 -9.40 -2.09
C ARG A 429 21.13 -10.73 -2.75
N PRO A 430 22.14 -11.49 -3.23
CA PRO A 430 21.87 -12.72 -3.94
C PRO A 430 21.22 -13.74 -2.99
N VAL A 431 20.22 -14.47 -3.48
CA VAL A 431 19.44 -15.47 -2.71
C VAL A 431 20.33 -16.55 -2.09
N CYS A 432 21.50 -16.79 -2.67
CA CYS A 432 22.49 -17.76 -2.19
C CYS A 432 23.16 -17.32 -0.86
N ASN A 433 22.94 -16.08 -0.39
CA ASN A 433 23.26 -15.62 0.96
C ASN A 433 22.10 -15.77 1.96
N LEU A 434 20.86 -16.07 1.53
CA LEU A 434 19.74 -16.39 2.43
C LEU A 434 19.80 -17.82 2.96
N PHE A 435 20.39 -18.75 2.19
CA PHE A 435 20.52 -20.15 2.59
C PHE A 435 21.99 -20.48 2.89
N CYS A 436 22.33 -20.66 4.17
CA CYS A 436 23.70 -20.95 4.62
C CYS A 436 24.32 -22.24 4.02
N PHE A 437 23.51 -23.14 3.47
CA PHE A 437 23.91 -24.48 3.04
C PHE A 437 24.48 -24.60 1.61
N TRP A 438 24.58 -23.51 0.84
CA TRP A 438 25.13 -23.58 -0.53
C TRP A 438 26.66 -23.52 -0.59
N SER A 439 27.26 -24.48 -1.31
CA SER A 439 28.72 -24.59 -1.53
C SER A 439 29.31 -23.33 -2.23
N LYS A 440 30.56 -22.97 -1.89
CA LYS A 440 31.26 -21.76 -2.36
C LYS A 440 31.29 -21.60 -3.90
N LYS A 441 31.28 -22.72 -4.66
CA LYS A 441 31.21 -22.71 -6.14
C LYS A 441 29.86 -22.23 -6.66
N TYR A 442 28.77 -22.60 -5.99
CA TYR A 442 27.44 -22.14 -6.39
C TYR A 442 27.19 -20.69 -5.95
N LYS A 443 27.74 -20.26 -4.81
CA LYS A 443 27.72 -18.83 -4.41
C LYS A 443 28.40 -17.93 -5.43
N THR A 444 29.61 -18.27 -5.87
CA THR A 444 30.34 -17.51 -6.90
C THR A 444 29.67 -17.53 -8.27
N LEU A 445 28.97 -18.62 -8.63
CA LEU A 445 28.12 -18.69 -9.83
C LEU A 445 26.87 -17.79 -9.71
N CYS A 446 26.18 -17.81 -8.56
CA CYS A 446 25.04 -16.92 -8.28
C CYS A 446 25.44 -15.44 -8.33
N TRP A 447 26.66 -15.11 -7.89
CA TRP A 447 27.18 -13.76 -7.88
C TRP A 447 27.47 -13.21 -9.29
N CYS A 448 27.46 -14.04 -10.34
CA CYS A 448 27.76 -13.62 -11.73
C CYS A 448 28.99 -12.69 -11.85
N GLY A 449 30.01 -12.92 -11.01
CA GLY A 449 31.24 -12.13 -10.98
C GLY A 449 31.19 -10.82 -10.17
N VAL A 450 30.15 -10.58 -9.36
CA VAL A 450 30.12 -9.50 -8.36
C VAL A 450 31.08 -9.86 -7.20
N GLN A 451 32.04 -8.99 -6.89
CA GLN A 451 33.01 -9.21 -5.82
C GLN A 451 32.42 -8.80 -4.46
N HIS A 452 32.01 -9.77 -3.65
CA HIS A 452 31.57 -9.54 -2.26
C HIS A 452 32.72 -9.65 -1.22
N ASP A 453 33.92 -10.08 -1.63
CA ASP A 453 35.00 -10.49 -0.71
C ASP A 453 35.90 -9.35 -0.17
N ARG A 454 35.44 -8.08 -0.17
CA ARG A 454 36.24 -6.96 0.38
C ARG A 454 35.88 -6.52 1.80
N GLU A 455 34.91 -7.14 2.47
CA GLU A 455 34.43 -6.72 3.81
C GLU A 455 34.43 -7.83 4.88
N THR A 456 35.39 -8.76 4.86
CA THR A 456 35.50 -9.78 5.94
C THR A 456 36.64 -9.58 6.94
N GLU A 457 37.36 -8.46 6.89
CA GLU A 457 38.35 -8.09 7.92
C GLU A 457 38.27 -6.60 8.24
N GLN A 458 37.21 -6.19 8.94
CA GLN A 458 37.27 -5.03 9.84
C GLN A 458 36.17 -5.23 10.89
N ASP A 459 36.62 -5.65 12.08
CA ASP A 459 35.86 -5.60 13.32
C ASP A 459 35.06 -4.30 13.41
N TYR A 460 33.82 -4.39 13.87
CA TYR A 460 32.95 -3.23 14.14
C TYR A 460 33.68 -2.20 15.03
N PRO A 461 33.70 -0.91 14.62
CA PRO A 461 33.42 0.14 15.58
C PRO A 461 32.34 1.09 15.05
N ASP A 462 31.30 1.27 15.85
CA ASP A 462 30.35 2.39 15.85
C ASP A 462 30.05 3.09 14.51
N SER A 463 28.94 2.65 13.91
CA SER A 463 28.28 3.28 12.78
C SER A 463 27.89 4.74 13.08
N GLY A 464 28.59 5.68 12.44
CA GLY A 464 28.20 7.10 12.43
C GLY A 464 28.91 7.98 11.40
N SER A 465 30.05 7.54 10.85
CA SER A 465 30.94 8.40 10.02
C SER A 465 31.06 7.98 8.55
N ALA A 466 30.82 6.70 8.20
CA ALA A 466 31.05 6.19 6.84
C ALA A 466 30.08 6.75 5.77
N TRP A 467 28.84 7.13 6.16
CA TRP A 467 27.88 7.76 5.26
C TRP A 467 28.26 9.20 4.86
N LYS A 468 29.17 9.87 5.59
CA LYS A 468 29.64 11.21 5.25
C LYS A 468 30.80 11.19 4.24
N GLN A 469 31.71 10.23 4.35
CA GLN A 469 32.89 10.16 3.47
C GLN A 469 32.56 9.71 2.03
N GLY A 470 31.55 8.85 1.84
CA GLY A 470 31.11 8.44 0.49
C GLY A 470 30.39 9.53 -0.30
N VAL A 471 29.85 10.55 0.39
CA VAL A 471 29.18 11.70 -0.24
C VAL A 471 30.18 12.78 -0.63
N GLU A 472 31.29 12.94 0.12
CA GLU A 472 32.37 13.87 -0.23
C GLU A 472 33.23 13.38 -1.40
N SER A 473 33.48 12.07 -1.53
CA SER A 473 34.31 11.53 -2.63
C SER A 473 33.60 11.55 -3.99
N GLY A 474 32.27 11.42 -4.00
CA GLY A 474 31.45 11.59 -5.22
C GLY A 474 31.28 13.04 -5.66
N LEU A 475 31.46 14.01 -4.75
CA LEU A 475 31.32 15.44 -5.03
C LEU A 475 32.65 16.09 -5.46
N GLN A 476 33.80 15.48 -5.15
CA GLN A 476 35.12 16.00 -5.52
C GLN A 476 35.54 15.77 -6.98
N ASN A 477 34.87 14.88 -7.72
CA ASN A 477 35.19 14.63 -9.13
C ASN A 477 34.55 15.64 -10.11
N GLY A 478 34.06 16.79 -9.64
CA GLY A 478 33.32 17.75 -10.45
C GLY A 478 33.67 19.24 -10.30
N LEU A 479 34.59 19.64 -9.41
CA LEU A 479 34.97 21.06 -9.28
C LEU A 479 36.47 21.27 -9.45
N LYS A 480 36.81 22.10 -10.44
CA LYS A 480 38.15 22.67 -10.60
C LYS A 480 38.57 23.39 -9.32
N GLN A 481 39.79 23.09 -8.96
CA GLN A 481 40.58 23.57 -7.85
C GLN A 481 40.86 25.07 -8.02
N ASP A 482 40.07 25.91 -7.37
CA ASP A 482 40.47 27.26 -6.97
C ASP A 482 39.54 27.72 -5.84
N THR A 483 40.12 28.45 -4.87
CA THR A 483 39.47 29.03 -3.67
C THR A 483 39.33 28.09 -2.45
N LEU A 484 40.47 27.73 -1.84
CA LEU A 484 40.52 27.22 -0.46
C LEU A 484 41.31 28.21 0.40
N ALA A 485 40.64 29.29 0.82
CA ALA A 485 41.12 30.19 1.86
C ALA A 485 39.95 30.77 2.65
N GLN A 486 40.08 30.72 3.98
CA GLN A 486 39.25 31.33 5.03
C GLN A 486 37.99 30.58 5.47
N ILE A 487 38.14 29.74 6.50
CA ILE A 487 37.07 29.43 7.46
C ILE A 487 37.47 30.07 8.81
N PRO A 488 36.67 30.99 9.38
CA PRO A 488 36.99 31.64 10.66
C PRO A 488 36.77 30.67 11.84
N GLY A 489 37.70 30.65 12.82
CA GLY A 489 37.49 30.00 14.13
C GLY A 489 38.32 28.76 14.45
N TYR A 490 39.32 28.39 13.64
CA TYR A 490 40.23 27.28 13.93
C TYR A 490 41.56 27.78 14.51
N ASN A 491 41.91 27.38 15.75
CA ASN A 491 43.22 27.64 16.33
C ASN A 491 44.11 26.38 16.26
N PRO A 492 45.12 26.32 15.38
CA PRO A 492 45.86 25.11 15.06
C PRO A 492 46.81 24.60 16.15
N LYS A 493 46.99 25.31 17.28
CA LYS A 493 47.90 24.89 18.36
C LYS A 493 47.24 24.05 19.47
N GLU A 494 45.91 24.04 19.59
CA GLU A 494 45.22 23.37 20.73
C GLU A 494 44.20 22.29 20.31
N LYS A 495 44.01 22.01 19.01
CA LYS A 495 43.06 21.00 18.49
C LYS A 495 41.67 21.04 19.19
N SER A 496 41.14 22.24 19.46
CA SER A 496 39.86 22.45 20.13
C SER A 496 38.98 23.42 19.35
N TYR A 497 37.68 23.10 19.24
CA TYR A 497 36.64 24.00 18.71
C TYR A 497 35.83 24.60 19.86
N SER A 498 35.73 25.92 19.90
CA SER A 498 34.85 26.64 20.84
C SER A 498 33.38 26.30 20.57
N ASN A 499 32.70 25.75 21.60
CA ASN A 499 31.29 25.39 21.56
C ASN A 499 30.41 26.63 21.33
N ARG A 500 29.85 26.75 20.13
CA ARG A 500 28.56 27.44 19.92
C ARG A 500 27.56 26.45 19.35
N VAL A 501 26.47 26.30 20.09
CA VAL A 501 25.29 25.47 19.81
C VAL A 501 24.79 25.70 18.37
N PRO A 502 24.64 24.67 17.52
CA PRO A 502 23.90 24.80 16.28
C PRO A 502 22.45 24.36 16.44
N VAL A 503 21.56 25.23 15.99
CA VAL A 503 20.13 25.06 15.79
C VAL A 503 19.84 23.78 14.97
N LYS A 504 18.87 22.99 15.44
CA LYS A 504 18.35 21.77 14.76
C LYS A 504 17.87 22.10 13.35
N THR A 505 18.62 21.69 12.33
CA THR A 505 18.18 21.65 10.94
C THR A 505 17.25 20.45 10.74
N THR A 506 16.07 20.71 10.18
CA THR A 506 15.06 19.69 9.87
C THR A 506 15.08 19.45 8.37
N TYR A 507 15.30 18.20 7.94
CA TYR A 507 15.11 17.82 6.53
C TYR A 507 13.63 17.47 6.30
N PHE A 508 13.06 18.07 5.27
CA PHE A 508 11.68 17.90 4.80
C PHE A 508 11.49 16.56 4.08
#